data_AF-A0A3B8LBQ2-F1
#
_entry.id   AF-A0A3B8LBQ2-F1
#
_cell.length_a   1.000
_cell.length_b   1.000
_cell.length_c   1.000
_cell.angle_alpha   90.00
_cell.angle_beta   90.00
_cell.angle_gamma   90.00
#
_symmetry.space_group_name_H-M   'P 1'
#
loop_
_entity.id
_entity.type
_entity.pdbx_description
1 polymer ?
#
loop_
_entity_poly.entity_id
_entity_poly.type
_entity_poly.pdbx_seq_one_letter_code
_entity_poly.pdbx_strand_id
1 'polypeptide(L)'
;LERIVDTLRKGFLTYVDSRPQLKSRLQLLYSRVEEMKKHVFRLKVQRAALKRMELLLYRIAGRKLLYLDKDPEYQAHHQGLQRLLGCEQTPLSNEPQLADTKLAAPKPMSFSLKNVPLPSWFGISFRPAHKRHPELPTGAIEIQNVYLNTPAKASGLMTGDMIVAVGGRQLREPYEIRERVMLAKPEQPVLMRIIRKGHILDLPVRLKRLVSPPTMKLPPIIGRKLPGLSSLELLSKQSKLPNLDKDTVLVFFWATWCGPCKAALPTMRRWKQKYASRGLRIVTVSNEKAHTIVRWLKSHPRDMPFYNARDKKRGLSRKMRVRATPTFVILKRGKIKLYHVGSRGLGGFEKKFLRFLR
;
A
#
# COMPACT_ATOMS: atom_id res chain seq x y z
N LEU A 1 -16.71 -1.84 -28.78
CA LEU A 1 -15.75 -1.41 -27.73
C LEU A 1 -14.52 -0.75 -28.33
N GLU A 2 -13.81 -1.41 -29.26
CA GLU A 2 -12.63 -0.85 -29.95
C GLU A 2 -12.90 0.50 -30.63
N ARG A 3 -14.01 0.62 -31.38
CA ARG A 3 -14.43 1.88 -32.02
C ARG A 3 -14.65 3.04 -31.03
N ILE A 4 -15.09 2.74 -29.80
CA ILE A 4 -15.27 3.73 -28.73
C ILE A 4 -13.90 4.17 -28.19
N VAL A 5 -13.01 3.20 -27.95
CA VAL A 5 -11.65 3.46 -27.50
C VAL A 5 -10.89 4.33 -28.51
N ASP A 6 -11.00 4.03 -29.81
CA ASP A 6 -10.35 4.81 -30.85
C ASP A 6 -10.91 6.23 -30.98
N THR A 7 -12.22 6.40 -30.84
CA THR A 7 -12.86 7.73 -30.88
C THR A 7 -12.39 8.58 -29.70
N LEU A 8 -12.38 8.01 -28.49
CA LEU A 8 -11.87 8.68 -27.30
C LEU A 8 -10.37 8.98 -27.41
N ARG A 9 -9.59 8.06 -28.00
CA ARG A 9 -8.16 8.25 -28.24
C ARG A 9 -7.91 9.42 -29.19
N LYS A 10 -8.62 9.49 -30.32
CA LYS A 10 -8.51 10.60 -31.27
C LYS A 10 -8.88 11.94 -30.62
N GLY A 11 -10.03 12.00 -29.94
CA GLY A 11 -10.45 13.21 -29.23
C GLY A 11 -9.44 13.66 -28.16
N PHE A 12 -8.87 12.71 -27.43
CA PHE A 12 -7.82 12.99 -26.45
C PHE A 12 -6.53 13.52 -27.10
N LEU A 13 -6.07 12.91 -28.20
CA LEU A 13 -4.87 13.36 -28.90
C LEU A 13 -5.05 14.79 -29.44
N THR A 14 -6.18 15.09 -30.08
CA THR A 14 -6.51 16.45 -30.54
C THR A 14 -6.55 17.46 -29.39
N TYR A 15 -7.12 17.06 -28.24
CA TYR A 15 -7.15 17.90 -27.04
C TYR A 15 -5.75 18.20 -26.48
N VAL A 16 -4.85 17.22 -26.51
CA VAL A 16 -3.45 17.36 -26.05
C VAL A 16 -2.63 18.18 -27.04
N ASP A 17 -2.77 17.93 -28.34
CA ASP A 17 -2.02 18.62 -29.39
C ASP A 17 -2.36 20.11 -29.47
N SER A 18 -3.61 20.47 -29.19
CA SER A 18 -4.05 21.87 -29.06
C SER A 18 -3.52 22.60 -27.81
N ARG A 19 -2.81 21.91 -26.90
CA ARG A 19 -2.32 22.48 -25.63
C ARG A 19 -0.83 22.19 -25.44
N PRO A 20 0.07 23.08 -25.93
CA PRO A 20 1.52 22.87 -25.87
C PRO A 20 2.05 22.56 -24.46
N GLN A 21 1.57 23.29 -23.45
CA GLN A 21 1.98 23.08 -22.05
C GLN A 21 1.58 21.69 -21.52
N LEU A 22 0.39 21.21 -21.88
CA LEU A 22 -0.09 19.88 -21.50
C LEU A 22 0.73 18.79 -22.22
N LYS A 23 0.99 18.99 -23.52
CA LYS A 23 1.77 18.08 -24.35
C LYS A 23 3.19 17.89 -23.82
N SER A 24 3.92 18.97 -23.56
CA SER A 24 5.28 18.90 -22.99
C SER A 24 5.30 18.19 -21.63
N ARG A 25 4.28 18.43 -20.80
CA ARG A 25 4.12 17.80 -19.49
C ARG A 25 3.90 16.29 -19.59
N LEU A 26 3.04 15.85 -20.50
CA LEU A 26 2.78 14.43 -20.77
C LEU A 26 4.01 13.72 -21.35
N GLN A 27 4.75 14.36 -22.26
CA GLN A 27 6.00 13.81 -22.82
C GLN A 27 7.08 13.63 -21.73
N LEU A 28 7.22 14.58 -20.82
CA LEU A 28 8.14 14.46 -19.69
C LEU A 28 7.74 13.32 -18.73
N LEU A 29 6.45 13.15 -18.45
CA LEU A 29 5.98 12.03 -17.64
C LEU A 29 6.23 10.69 -18.33
N TYR A 30 5.95 10.60 -19.63
CA TYR A 30 6.15 9.40 -20.43
C TYR A 30 7.63 8.98 -20.47
N SER A 31 8.55 9.92 -20.77
CA SER A 31 9.98 9.63 -20.80
C SER A 31 10.51 9.10 -19.46
N ARG A 32 10.07 9.67 -18.33
CA ARG A 32 10.42 9.15 -16.99
C ARG A 32 9.87 7.74 -16.74
N VAL A 33 8.67 7.43 -17.24
CA VAL A 33 8.10 6.08 -17.12
C VAL A 33 8.93 5.07 -17.93
N GLU A 34 9.31 5.41 -19.17
CA GLU A 34 10.14 4.55 -20.01
C GLU A 34 11.53 4.31 -19.41
N GLU A 35 12.16 5.35 -18.84
CA GLU A 35 13.42 5.21 -18.12
C GLU A 35 13.28 4.29 -16.90
N MET A 36 12.23 4.49 -16.09
CA MET A 36 11.94 3.62 -14.95
C MET A 36 11.68 2.16 -15.36
N LYS A 37 11.02 1.90 -16.49
CA LYS A 37 10.82 0.53 -17.01
C LYS A 37 12.16 -0.16 -17.25
N LYS A 38 13.15 0.53 -17.83
CA LYS A 38 14.51 -0.01 -18.06
C LYS A 38 15.19 -0.39 -16.73
N HIS A 39 15.09 0.46 -15.72
CA HIS A 39 15.63 0.16 -14.39
C HIS A 39 14.91 -1.00 -13.70
N VAL A 40 13.59 -1.06 -13.77
CA VAL A 40 12.79 -2.16 -13.22
C VAL A 40 13.13 -3.49 -13.90
N PHE A 41 13.32 -3.49 -15.22
CA PHE A 41 13.75 -4.68 -15.96
C PHE A 41 15.10 -5.18 -15.46
N ARG A 42 16.11 -4.30 -15.35
CA ARG A 42 17.44 -4.66 -14.80
C ARG A 42 17.34 -5.24 -13.38
N LEU A 43 16.52 -4.63 -12.52
CA LEU A 43 16.28 -5.12 -11.16
C LEU A 43 15.64 -6.52 -11.13
N LYS A 44 14.68 -6.78 -12.03
CA LYS A 44 14.06 -8.11 -12.15
C LYS A 44 15.08 -9.17 -12.58
N VAL A 45 15.91 -8.85 -13.57
CA VAL A 45 16.97 -9.75 -14.05
C VAL A 45 17.99 -10.03 -12.95
N GLN A 46 18.45 -9.00 -12.23
CA GLN A 46 19.37 -9.16 -11.09
C GLN A 46 18.78 -10.03 -9.98
N ARG A 47 17.52 -9.79 -9.62
CA ARG A 47 16.82 -10.62 -8.63
C ARG A 47 16.71 -12.08 -9.08
N ALA A 48 16.47 -12.33 -10.36
CA ALA A 48 16.42 -13.68 -10.91
C ALA A 48 17.80 -14.36 -10.83
N ALA A 49 18.88 -13.64 -11.16
CA ALA A 49 20.26 -14.15 -11.03
C ALA A 49 20.62 -14.52 -9.58
N LEU A 50 20.33 -13.63 -8.61
CA LEU A 50 20.58 -13.91 -7.19
C LEU A 50 19.78 -15.12 -6.70
N LYS A 51 18.52 -15.26 -7.11
CA LYS A 51 17.71 -16.43 -6.79
C LYS A 51 18.28 -17.73 -7.39
N ARG A 52 18.82 -17.66 -8.62
CA ARG A 52 19.50 -18.80 -9.24
C ARG A 52 20.76 -19.19 -8.47
N MET A 53 21.57 -18.22 -8.05
CA MET A 53 22.74 -18.46 -7.20
C MET A 53 22.35 -19.06 -5.85
N GLU A 54 21.31 -18.52 -5.19
CA GLU A 54 20.77 -19.07 -3.95
C GLU A 54 20.33 -20.53 -4.13
N LEU A 55 19.61 -20.85 -5.21
CA LEU A 55 19.21 -22.22 -5.54
C LEU A 55 20.43 -23.14 -5.76
N LEU A 56 21.47 -22.67 -6.45
CA LEU A 56 22.70 -23.43 -6.64
C LEU A 56 23.41 -23.71 -5.30
N LEU A 57 23.47 -22.73 -4.41
CA LEU A 57 24.04 -22.90 -3.07
C LEU A 57 23.25 -23.89 -2.23
N TYR A 58 21.91 -23.82 -2.27
CA TYR A 58 21.06 -24.84 -1.62
C TYR A 58 21.26 -26.23 -2.22
N ARG A 59 21.44 -26.35 -3.55
CA ARG A 59 21.73 -27.63 -4.21
C ARG A 59 23.07 -28.20 -3.76
N ILE A 60 24.11 -27.38 -3.66
CA ILE A 60 25.44 -27.78 -3.16
C ILE A 60 25.36 -28.21 -1.69
N ALA A 61 24.72 -27.40 -0.85
CA ALA A 61 24.54 -27.70 0.57
C ALA A 61 23.73 -28.98 0.78
N GLY A 62 22.64 -29.16 0.04
CA GLY A 62 21.83 -30.38 0.05
C GLY A 62 22.62 -31.60 -0.38
N ARG A 63 23.38 -31.53 -1.49
CA ARG A 63 24.28 -32.62 -1.90
C ARG A 63 25.29 -32.98 -0.82
N LYS A 64 25.91 -31.97 -0.19
CA LYS A 64 26.90 -32.19 0.87
C LYS A 64 26.27 -32.83 2.11
N LEU A 65 25.07 -32.39 2.52
CA LEU A 65 24.32 -32.97 3.62
C LEU A 65 23.97 -34.44 3.34
N LEU A 66 23.41 -34.71 2.16
CA LEU A 66 23.03 -36.06 1.72
C LEU A 66 24.22 -37.01 1.52
N TYR A 67 25.42 -36.47 1.27
CA TYR A 67 26.64 -37.27 1.09
C TYR A 67 27.34 -37.58 2.42
N LEU A 68 27.18 -36.72 3.43
CA LEU A 68 27.81 -36.89 4.75
C LEU A 68 26.94 -37.68 5.73
N ASP A 69 25.62 -37.64 5.57
CA ASP A 69 24.69 -38.35 6.44
C ASP A 69 24.38 -39.75 5.89
N LYS A 70 24.67 -40.79 6.68
CA LYS A 70 24.52 -42.21 6.28
C LYS A 70 23.12 -42.78 6.55
N ASP A 71 22.18 -41.93 6.95
CA ASP A 71 20.80 -42.31 7.22
C ASP A 71 20.09 -42.79 5.92
N PRO A 72 19.45 -43.97 5.93
CA PRO A 72 18.72 -44.53 4.78
C PRO A 72 17.63 -43.61 4.21
N GLU A 73 16.97 -42.79 5.03
CA GLU A 73 15.92 -41.86 4.59
C GLU A 73 16.53 -40.73 3.72
N TYR A 74 17.71 -40.26 4.09
CA TYR A 74 18.47 -39.26 3.33
C TYR A 74 19.02 -39.84 2.01
N GLN A 75 19.37 -41.11 1.93
CA GLN A 75 19.78 -41.72 0.65
C GLN A 75 18.63 -41.79 -0.38
N ALA A 76 17.40 -42.05 0.06
CA ALA A 76 16.22 -42.00 -0.79
C ALA A 76 15.97 -40.58 -1.34
N HIS A 77 16.14 -39.55 -0.49
CA HIS A 77 16.09 -38.15 -0.91
C HIS A 77 17.21 -37.78 -1.89
N HIS A 78 18.41 -38.34 -1.74
CA HIS A 78 19.51 -38.14 -2.69
C HIS A 78 19.19 -38.71 -4.07
N GLN A 79 18.68 -39.94 -4.15
CA GLN A 79 18.26 -40.55 -5.42
C GLN A 79 17.12 -39.76 -6.07
N GLY A 80 16.15 -39.28 -5.28
CA GLY A 80 15.07 -38.41 -5.74
C GLY A 80 15.58 -37.08 -6.31
N LEU A 81 16.54 -36.44 -5.64
CA LEU A 81 17.18 -35.22 -6.11
C LEU A 81 17.93 -35.45 -7.44
N GLN A 82 18.69 -36.54 -7.59
CA GLN A 82 19.40 -36.84 -8.84
C GLN A 82 18.45 -37.05 -10.02
N ARG A 83 17.29 -37.71 -9.80
CA ARG A 83 16.26 -37.87 -10.84
C ARG A 83 15.65 -36.53 -11.27
N LEU A 84 15.28 -35.67 -10.31
CA LEU A 84 14.77 -34.33 -10.61
C LEU A 84 15.78 -33.48 -11.38
N LEU A 85 17.07 -33.59 -11.04
CA LEU A 85 18.13 -32.88 -11.73
C LEU A 85 18.38 -33.39 -13.15
N GLY A 86 18.14 -34.69 -13.41
CA GLY A 86 18.11 -35.24 -14.77
C GLY A 86 16.94 -34.68 -15.60
N CYS A 87 15.78 -34.44 -14.98
CA CYS A 87 14.63 -33.81 -15.64
C CYS A 87 14.88 -32.32 -15.98
N GLU A 88 15.61 -31.57 -15.16
CA GLU A 88 15.99 -30.18 -15.49
C GLU A 88 17.01 -30.08 -16.64
N GLN A 89 17.76 -31.15 -16.91
CA GLN A 89 18.72 -31.24 -18.02
C GLN A 89 18.08 -31.65 -19.35
N THR A 90 16.77 -31.85 -19.40
CA THR A 90 16.08 -32.09 -20.67
C THR A 90 16.15 -30.81 -21.50
N PRO A 91 16.84 -30.79 -22.66
CA PRO A 91 16.97 -29.58 -23.44
C PRO A 91 15.59 -29.12 -23.90
N LEU A 92 15.29 -27.83 -23.74
CA LEU A 92 14.15 -27.25 -24.45
C LEU A 92 14.46 -27.38 -25.94
N SER A 93 13.64 -28.13 -26.67
CA SER A 93 13.87 -28.56 -28.06
C SER A 93 13.92 -27.42 -29.09
N ASN A 94 13.85 -26.16 -28.67
CA ASN A 94 13.97 -24.96 -29.50
C ASN A 94 14.44 -23.75 -28.65
N GLU A 95 15.65 -23.80 -28.08
CA GLU A 95 16.29 -22.55 -27.66
C GLU A 95 16.82 -21.81 -28.90
N PRO A 96 16.41 -20.56 -29.17
CA PRO A 96 17.01 -19.78 -30.23
C PRO A 96 18.51 -19.62 -29.91
N GLN A 97 19.38 -19.98 -30.86
CA GLN A 97 20.80 -19.70 -30.76
C GLN A 97 21.00 -18.20 -30.52
N LEU A 98 21.40 -17.83 -29.31
CA LEU A 98 21.91 -16.48 -29.07
C LEU A 98 23.13 -16.34 -29.95
N ALA A 99 23.06 -15.46 -30.96
CA ALA A 99 24.23 -15.06 -31.72
C ALA A 99 25.36 -14.70 -30.75
N ASP A 100 26.57 -15.20 -31.04
CA ASP A 100 27.84 -14.97 -30.32
C ASP A 100 28.19 -13.47 -30.31
N THR A 101 27.37 -12.69 -29.63
CA THR A 101 27.75 -11.37 -29.18
C THR A 101 28.57 -11.65 -27.94
N LYS A 102 29.89 -11.38 -28.01
CA LYS A 102 30.76 -11.26 -26.85
C LYS A 102 30.06 -10.35 -25.83
N LEU A 103 29.31 -10.94 -24.93
CA LEU A 103 28.67 -10.25 -23.83
C LEU A 103 29.81 -9.80 -22.95
N ALA A 104 30.13 -8.51 -23.03
CA ALA A 104 31.10 -7.89 -22.16
C ALA A 104 30.82 -8.33 -20.72
N ALA A 105 31.87 -8.76 -20.01
CA ALA A 105 31.76 -9.24 -18.66
C ALA A 105 30.90 -8.26 -17.84
N PRO A 106 29.87 -8.73 -17.12
CA PRO A 106 28.99 -7.84 -16.38
C PRO A 106 29.85 -7.00 -15.43
N LYS A 107 29.86 -5.68 -15.63
CA LYS A 107 30.62 -4.75 -14.78
C LYS A 107 30.30 -5.04 -13.30
N PRO A 108 31.31 -5.00 -12.41
CA PRO A 108 31.13 -5.30 -11.00
C PRO A 108 29.99 -4.49 -10.37
N MET A 109 29.26 -5.19 -9.50
CA MET A 109 27.93 -4.84 -9.01
C MET A 109 27.97 -3.64 -8.04
N SER A 110 27.90 -2.41 -8.57
CA SER A 110 27.56 -1.22 -7.77
C SER A 110 26.11 -0.80 -8.03
N PHE A 111 25.16 -1.40 -7.30
CA PHE A 111 23.77 -0.97 -7.37
C PHE A 111 23.61 0.33 -6.57
N SER A 112 23.69 1.47 -7.26
CA SER A 112 23.45 2.78 -6.65
C SER A 112 22.05 3.28 -6.96
N LEU A 113 21.23 3.44 -5.91
CA LEU A 113 19.94 4.13 -5.99
C LEU A 113 20.07 5.60 -6.43
N LYS A 114 21.29 6.19 -6.40
CA LYS A 114 21.53 7.57 -6.81
C LYS A 114 21.14 7.83 -8.26
N ASN A 115 21.29 6.82 -9.13
CA ASN A 115 21.07 6.94 -10.57
C ASN A 115 19.67 6.52 -11.02
N VAL A 116 18.79 6.13 -10.08
CA VAL A 116 17.40 5.81 -10.41
C VAL A 116 16.58 7.11 -10.40
N PRO A 117 15.85 7.44 -11.48
CA PRO A 117 15.06 8.68 -11.60
C PRO A 117 13.76 8.58 -10.78
N LEU A 118 13.90 8.51 -9.46
CA LEU A 118 12.77 8.43 -8.53
C LEU A 118 12.04 9.77 -8.46
N PRO A 119 10.70 9.77 -8.43
CA PRO A 119 9.94 11.00 -8.29
C PRO A 119 10.16 11.64 -6.92
N SER A 120 10.04 12.95 -6.90
CA SER A 120 10.04 13.73 -5.67
C SER A 120 8.74 13.55 -4.88
N TRP A 121 8.85 13.67 -3.56
CA TRP A 121 7.76 13.47 -2.61
C TRP A 121 8.03 14.21 -1.29
N PHE A 122 6.95 14.58 -0.58
CA PHE A 122 7.04 15.31 0.69
C PHE A 122 6.10 14.81 1.80
N GLY A 123 5.13 13.93 1.52
CA GLY A 123 4.47 13.15 2.57
C GLY A 123 3.26 13.78 3.25
N ILE A 124 2.25 14.13 2.44
CA ILE A 124 0.91 14.50 2.91
C ILE A 124 -0.17 13.61 2.28
N SER A 125 -1.37 13.67 2.86
CA SER A 125 -2.61 13.34 2.16
C SER A 125 -3.48 14.58 2.11
N PHE A 126 -4.23 14.78 1.03
CA PHE A 126 -5.02 15.98 0.83
C PHE A 126 -6.39 15.69 0.22
N ARG A 127 -7.26 16.69 0.24
CA ARG A 127 -8.54 16.72 -0.46
C ARG A 127 -8.73 18.08 -1.15
N PRO A 128 -9.64 18.20 -2.13
CA PRO A 128 -10.02 19.52 -2.65
C PRO A 128 -10.57 20.42 -1.53
N ALA A 129 -10.07 21.65 -1.43
CA ALA A 129 -10.48 22.62 -0.43
C ALA A 129 -11.78 23.36 -0.82
N HIS A 130 -11.96 23.66 -2.12
CA HIS A 130 -13.10 24.43 -2.65
C HIS A 130 -14.48 23.87 -2.27
N LYS A 131 -14.59 22.55 -1.99
CA LYS A 131 -15.85 21.91 -1.57
C LYS A 131 -16.33 22.33 -0.17
N ARG A 132 -15.44 22.92 0.63
CA ARG A 132 -15.70 23.36 2.01
C ARG A 132 -15.43 24.83 2.21
N HIS A 133 -14.59 25.38 1.35
CA HIS A 133 -14.13 26.75 1.34
C HIS A 133 -14.35 27.32 -0.07
N PRO A 134 -15.60 27.67 -0.44
CA PRO A 134 -15.92 28.17 -1.77
C PRO A 134 -15.14 29.44 -2.16
N GLU A 135 -14.66 30.19 -1.17
CA GLU A 135 -13.82 31.38 -1.32
C GLU A 135 -12.41 31.07 -1.87
N LEU A 136 -11.98 29.81 -1.81
CA LEU A 136 -10.65 29.42 -2.26
C LEU A 136 -10.61 29.02 -3.74
N PRO A 137 -9.45 29.17 -4.40
CA PRO A 137 -9.27 28.73 -5.77
C PRO A 137 -9.66 27.26 -5.95
N THR A 138 -10.25 26.91 -7.10
CA THR A 138 -10.71 25.53 -7.41
C THR A 138 -9.61 24.48 -7.21
N GLY A 139 -8.36 24.83 -7.53
CA GLY A 139 -7.21 23.95 -7.36
C GLY A 139 -6.65 23.87 -5.95
N ALA A 140 -7.13 24.69 -5.01
CA ALA A 140 -6.67 24.66 -3.63
C ALA A 140 -6.97 23.30 -2.97
N ILE A 141 -6.04 22.85 -2.14
CA ILE A 141 -6.14 21.58 -1.42
C ILE A 141 -6.03 21.79 0.08
N GLU A 142 -6.76 20.99 0.85
CA GLU A 142 -6.67 20.97 2.30
C GLU A 142 -5.87 19.73 2.73
N ILE A 143 -4.84 19.94 3.55
CA ILE A 143 -4.03 18.87 4.11
C ILE A 143 -4.85 18.09 5.13
N GLN A 144 -5.17 16.84 4.78
CA GLN A 144 -5.85 15.93 5.69
C GLN A 144 -4.90 15.29 6.70
N ASN A 145 -3.67 14.98 6.29
CA ASN A 145 -2.63 14.44 7.17
C ASN A 145 -1.27 14.93 6.73
N VAL A 146 -0.39 15.03 7.71
CA VAL A 146 1.05 15.08 7.53
C VAL A 146 1.64 13.82 8.15
N TYR A 147 2.33 13.02 7.35
CA TYR A 147 2.93 11.77 7.81
C TYR A 147 4.17 12.03 8.67
N LEU A 148 4.49 11.13 9.60
CA LEU A 148 5.70 11.25 10.44
C LEU A 148 6.96 10.99 9.61
N ASN A 149 8.07 11.63 10.00
CA ASN A 149 9.39 11.49 9.36
C ASN A 149 9.39 11.85 7.87
N THR A 150 8.53 12.79 7.46
CA THR A 150 8.43 13.27 6.07
C THR A 150 8.89 14.71 5.95
N PRO A 151 9.28 15.15 4.74
CA PRO A 151 9.61 16.54 4.50
C PRO A 151 8.52 17.52 4.88
N ALA A 152 7.25 17.18 4.66
CA ALA A 152 6.11 18.00 5.06
C ALA A 152 6.12 18.25 6.57
N LYS A 153 6.34 17.20 7.38
CA LYS A 153 6.41 17.34 8.84
C LYS A 153 7.61 18.17 9.27
N ALA A 154 8.77 17.95 8.66
CA ALA A 154 10.00 18.68 8.96
C ALA A 154 9.89 20.17 8.58
N SER A 155 9.12 20.49 7.52
CA SER A 155 8.90 21.86 7.05
C SER A 155 7.74 22.57 7.76
N GLY A 156 7.21 21.98 8.84
CA GLY A 156 6.17 22.59 9.66
C GLY A 156 4.76 22.59 9.05
N LEU A 157 4.50 21.82 7.99
CA LEU A 157 3.13 21.63 7.50
C LEU A 157 2.28 20.90 8.55
N MET A 158 1.02 21.29 8.65
CA MET A 158 0.06 20.79 9.63
C MET A 158 -1.22 20.29 8.96
N THR A 159 -1.97 19.48 9.70
CA THR A 159 -3.32 19.09 9.27
C THR A 159 -4.21 20.33 9.30
N GLY A 160 -4.99 20.54 8.25
CA GLY A 160 -5.87 21.71 8.09
C GLY A 160 -5.25 22.86 7.30
N ASP A 161 -3.94 22.86 7.04
CA ASP A 161 -3.33 23.85 6.14
C ASP A 161 -3.94 23.71 4.74
N MET A 162 -4.17 24.85 4.09
CA MET A 162 -4.71 24.87 2.73
C MET A 162 -3.62 25.34 1.77
N ILE A 163 -3.15 24.46 0.89
CA ILE A 163 -2.12 24.81 -0.11
C ILE A 163 -2.81 25.39 -1.34
N VAL A 164 -2.42 26.60 -1.73
CA VAL A 164 -3.00 27.34 -2.86
C VAL A 164 -2.02 27.53 -4.01
N ALA A 165 -0.71 27.50 -3.74
CA ALA A 165 0.32 27.60 -4.76
C ALA A 165 1.54 26.71 -4.43
N VAL A 166 2.24 26.27 -5.48
CA VAL A 166 3.43 25.41 -5.40
C VAL A 166 4.45 25.91 -6.41
N GLY A 167 5.66 26.24 -5.95
CA GLY A 167 6.74 26.77 -6.79
C GLY A 167 6.37 28.11 -7.43
N GLY A 168 5.73 29.01 -6.68
CA GLY A 168 5.32 30.33 -7.16
C GLY A 168 4.12 30.36 -8.10
N ARG A 169 3.55 29.20 -8.47
CA ARG A 169 2.38 29.10 -9.36
C ARG A 169 1.15 28.65 -8.59
N GLN A 170 0.02 29.30 -8.80
CA GLN A 170 -1.26 28.88 -8.21
C GLN A 170 -1.69 27.51 -8.73
N LEU A 171 -2.33 26.71 -7.87
CA LEU A 171 -2.93 25.43 -8.27
C LEU A 171 -4.26 25.70 -8.96
N ARG A 172 -4.42 25.17 -10.18
CA ARG A 172 -5.68 25.26 -10.94
C ARG A 172 -6.58 24.05 -10.67
N GLU A 173 -5.96 22.91 -10.41
CA GLU A 173 -6.65 21.66 -10.10
C GLU A 173 -6.07 20.98 -8.85
N PRO A 174 -6.91 20.32 -8.02
CA PRO A 174 -6.43 19.67 -6.79
C PRO A 174 -5.31 18.65 -7.00
N TYR A 175 -5.32 17.94 -8.14
CA TYR A 175 -4.32 16.91 -8.42
C TYR A 175 -3.00 17.46 -8.97
N GLU A 176 -2.96 18.73 -9.36
CA GLU A 176 -1.78 19.38 -9.94
C GLU A 176 -0.60 19.42 -8.95
N ILE A 177 -0.89 19.51 -7.64
CA ILE A 177 0.16 19.44 -6.60
C ILE A 177 0.96 18.14 -6.70
N ARG A 178 0.30 17.00 -6.97
CA ARG A 178 0.97 15.70 -7.05
C ARG A 178 1.95 15.69 -8.21
N GLU A 179 1.51 16.17 -9.36
CA GLU A 179 2.31 16.22 -10.55
C GLU A 179 3.50 17.17 -10.40
N ARG A 180 3.26 18.42 -9.95
CA ARG A 180 4.32 19.41 -9.74
C ARG A 180 5.39 18.90 -8.78
N VAL A 181 4.96 18.23 -7.71
CA VAL A 181 5.87 17.61 -6.75
C VAL A 181 6.63 16.45 -7.38
N MET A 182 5.99 15.55 -8.13
CA MET A 182 6.68 14.42 -8.76
C MET A 182 7.70 14.87 -9.81
N LEU A 183 7.40 15.95 -10.54
CA LEU A 183 8.26 16.51 -11.58
C LEU A 183 9.40 17.37 -11.03
N ALA A 184 9.22 18.00 -9.88
CA ALA A 184 10.23 18.82 -9.23
C ALA A 184 11.51 18.04 -8.92
N LYS A 185 12.66 18.75 -8.96
CA LYS A 185 13.97 18.18 -8.65
C LYS A 185 14.01 17.71 -7.19
N PRO A 186 14.39 16.44 -6.91
CA PRO A 186 14.56 15.98 -5.54
C PRO A 186 15.61 16.78 -4.78
N GLU A 187 15.49 16.81 -3.46
CA GLU A 187 16.42 17.44 -2.51
C GLU A 187 16.51 18.96 -2.58
N GLN A 188 15.76 19.59 -3.49
CA GLN A 188 15.60 21.04 -3.57
C GLN A 188 14.36 21.52 -2.80
N PRO A 189 14.42 22.68 -2.14
CA PRO A 189 13.25 23.31 -1.53
C PRO A 189 12.29 23.82 -2.62
N VAL A 190 11.01 23.53 -2.44
CA VAL A 190 9.92 24.09 -3.25
C VAL A 190 9.03 24.92 -2.34
N LEU A 191 8.79 26.18 -2.71
CA LEU A 191 7.95 27.10 -1.95
C LEU A 191 6.49 26.67 -2.04
N MET A 192 5.85 26.48 -0.90
CA MET A 192 4.44 26.16 -0.76
C MET A 192 3.71 27.35 -0.16
N ARG A 193 2.82 27.98 -0.92
CA ARG A 193 1.94 29.01 -0.38
C ARG A 193 0.75 28.33 0.29
N ILE A 194 0.63 28.53 1.59
CA ILE A 194 -0.43 27.96 2.41
C ILE A 194 -1.29 29.04 3.06
N ILE A 195 -2.52 28.68 3.39
CA ILE A 195 -3.40 29.44 4.26
C ILE A 195 -3.58 28.65 5.55
N ARG A 196 -3.24 29.26 6.68
CA ARG A 196 -3.37 28.67 8.02
C ARG A 196 -4.12 29.65 8.91
N LYS A 197 -5.30 29.25 9.37
CA LYS A 197 -6.18 30.11 10.20
C LYS A 197 -6.39 31.50 9.60
N GLY A 198 -6.56 31.58 8.27
CA GLY A 198 -6.74 32.85 7.54
C GLY A 198 -5.45 33.57 7.14
N HIS A 199 -4.29 33.22 7.72
CA HIS A 199 -3.02 33.86 7.37
C HIS A 199 -2.33 33.14 6.22
N ILE A 200 -1.80 33.91 5.27
CA ILE A 200 -0.98 33.41 4.17
C ILE A 200 0.45 33.22 4.67
N LEU A 201 1.00 32.03 4.45
CA LEU A 201 2.39 31.69 4.79
C LEU A 201 3.05 31.03 3.59
N ASP A 202 4.28 31.42 3.29
CA ASP A 202 5.10 30.76 2.27
C ASP A 202 6.13 29.86 2.97
N LEU A 203 5.99 28.54 2.81
CA LEU A 203 6.83 27.54 3.48
C LEU A 203 7.74 26.82 2.47
N PRO A 204 9.08 26.87 2.62
CA PRO A 204 9.97 26.09 1.80
C PRO A 204 9.93 24.61 2.22
N VAL A 205 9.53 23.72 1.31
CA VAL A 205 9.48 22.27 1.57
C VAL A 205 10.56 21.57 0.77
N ARG A 206 11.56 21.00 1.47
CA ARG A 206 12.67 20.26 0.85
C ARG A 206 12.24 18.87 0.41
N LEU A 207 11.93 18.70 -0.87
CA LEU A 207 11.42 17.44 -1.40
C LEU A 207 12.44 16.31 -1.26
N LYS A 208 12.00 15.07 -1.06
CA LYS A 208 12.86 13.88 -1.01
C LYS A 208 12.50 12.91 -2.13
N ARG A 209 13.46 12.09 -2.55
CA ARG A 209 13.22 10.97 -3.48
C ARG A 209 12.28 9.95 -2.83
N LEU A 210 11.26 9.51 -3.57
CA LEU A 210 10.37 8.43 -3.13
C LEU A 210 11.05 7.06 -3.32
N VAL A 211 11.99 6.73 -2.44
CA VAL A 211 12.74 5.45 -2.45
C VAL A 211 11.86 4.29 -1.99
N SER A 212 10.95 4.54 -1.05
CA SER A 212 9.95 3.58 -0.61
C SER A 212 8.63 4.31 -0.36
N PRO A 213 7.46 3.67 -0.62
CA PRO A 213 6.20 4.22 -0.16
C PRO A 213 6.35 4.43 1.35
N PRO A 214 6.03 5.63 1.87
CA PRO A 214 6.09 5.86 3.30
C PRO A 214 5.34 4.72 4.00
N THR A 215 5.98 4.08 4.97
CA THR A 215 5.19 3.33 5.94
C THR A 215 4.25 4.36 6.54
N MET A 216 2.94 4.21 6.30
CA MET A 216 1.91 5.01 6.93
C MET A 216 1.87 4.65 8.43
N LYS A 217 2.96 4.95 9.15
CA LYS A 217 2.98 5.02 10.59
C LYS A 217 2.27 6.33 10.92
N LEU A 218 0.94 6.30 10.83
CA LEU A 218 0.12 7.26 11.54
C LEU A 218 0.56 7.22 13.01
N PRO A 219 0.61 8.37 13.72
CA PRO A 219 0.97 8.38 15.12
C PRO A 219 0.12 7.34 15.85
N PRO A 220 0.75 6.34 16.50
CA PRO A 220 0.01 5.26 17.11
C PRO A 220 -0.91 5.84 18.18
N ILE A 221 -2.21 5.62 18.06
CA ILE A 221 -3.17 5.84 19.16
C ILE A 221 -3.07 4.68 20.18
N ILE A 222 -1.93 3.98 20.19
CA ILE A 222 -1.67 2.82 21.04
C ILE A 222 -1.80 3.28 22.50
N GLY A 223 -2.51 2.49 23.30
CA GLY A 223 -2.76 2.77 24.71
C GLY A 223 -4.04 3.57 24.99
N ARG A 224 -4.62 4.28 24.02
CA ARG A 224 -5.85 5.04 24.25
C ARG A 224 -7.04 4.12 24.48
N LYS A 225 -7.83 4.42 25.51
CA LYS A 225 -9.13 3.78 25.76
C LYS A 225 -10.13 4.28 24.72
N LEU A 226 -10.83 3.35 24.06
CA LEU A 226 -11.84 3.71 23.08
C LEU A 226 -13.18 3.99 23.77
N PRO A 227 -13.95 4.99 23.31
CA PRO A 227 -15.38 4.99 23.57
C PRO A 227 -15.94 3.75 22.85
N GLY A 228 -16.64 2.88 23.58
CA GLY A 228 -16.93 1.50 23.18
C GLY A 228 -17.57 1.33 21.78
N LEU A 229 -17.69 0.07 21.34
CA LEU A 229 -18.23 -0.26 20.02
C LEU A 229 -19.76 -0.07 19.92
N SER A 230 -20.43 0.37 20.97
CA SER A 230 -21.90 0.48 21.07
C SER A 230 -22.54 1.43 20.06
N SER A 231 -21.80 2.39 19.50
CA SER A 231 -22.32 3.29 18.46
C SER A 231 -22.40 2.65 17.07
N LEU A 232 -21.95 1.40 16.92
CA LEU A 232 -22.02 0.69 15.66
C LEU A 232 -23.40 0.02 15.49
N GLU A 233 -23.94 0.11 14.28
CA GLU A 233 -25.16 -0.60 13.88
C GLU A 233 -24.77 -2.05 13.50
N LEU A 234 -25.16 -3.04 14.31
CA LEU A 234 -24.86 -4.45 14.04
C LEU A 234 -25.78 -4.96 12.92
N LEU A 235 -25.20 -5.55 11.88
CA LEU A 235 -25.89 -6.02 10.68
C LEU A 235 -25.85 -7.54 10.52
N SER A 236 -25.11 -8.24 11.37
CA SER A 236 -25.02 -9.69 11.38
C SER A 236 -26.01 -10.32 12.37
N LYS A 237 -26.24 -11.64 12.27
CA LYS A 237 -27.24 -12.37 13.07
C LYS A 237 -26.94 -12.43 14.59
N GLN A 238 -25.76 -12.03 15.05
CA GLN A 238 -25.45 -12.05 16.48
C GLN A 238 -26.28 -11.00 17.23
N SER A 239 -26.68 -11.30 18.46
CA SER A 239 -27.52 -10.41 19.27
C SER A 239 -26.77 -9.21 19.86
N LYS A 240 -25.45 -9.34 20.10
CA LYS A 240 -24.63 -8.29 20.74
C LYS A 240 -23.19 -8.29 20.20
N LEU A 241 -22.56 -7.11 20.24
CA LEU A 241 -21.12 -6.95 19.95
C LEU A 241 -20.25 -7.62 21.04
N PRO A 242 -18.99 -7.98 20.74
CA PRO A 242 -18.06 -8.55 21.72
C PRO A 242 -17.81 -7.66 22.94
N ASN A 243 -17.50 -8.29 24.08
CA ASN A 243 -17.20 -7.58 25.32
C ASN A 243 -15.74 -7.09 25.28
N LEU A 244 -15.53 -5.78 25.17
CA LEU A 244 -14.19 -5.18 25.04
C LEU A 244 -13.28 -5.35 26.28
N ASP A 245 -13.85 -5.61 27.45
CA ASP A 245 -13.09 -5.77 28.70
C ASP A 245 -12.56 -7.19 28.83
N LYS A 246 -13.33 -8.17 28.33
CA LYS A 246 -12.99 -9.59 28.37
C LYS A 246 -12.22 -10.04 27.13
N ASP A 247 -12.71 -9.68 25.94
CA ASP A 247 -12.24 -10.25 24.68
C ASP A 247 -11.02 -9.52 24.11
N THR A 248 -10.24 -10.23 23.30
CA THR A 248 -9.29 -9.59 22.38
C THR A 248 -10.03 -9.34 21.07
N VAL A 249 -10.29 -8.07 20.76
CA VAL A 249 -11.14 -7.72 19.62
C VAL A 249 -10.29 -7.19 18.46
N LEU A 250 -10.35 -7.87 17.32
CA LEU A 250 -9.83 -7.38 16.06
C LEU A 250 -10.93 -6.62 15.32
N VAL A 251 -10.75 -5.31 15.19
CA VAL A 251 -11.62 -4.46 14.37
C VAL A 251 -11.04 -4.36 12.97
N PHE A 252 -11.79 -4.85 11.99
CA PHE A 252 -11.43 -4.89 10.58
C PHE A 252 -12.27 -3.89 9.78
N PHE A 253 -11.68 -2.77 9.40
CA PHE A 253 -12.33 -1.75 8.58
C PHE A 253 -12.21 -2.12 7.10
N TRP A 254 -13.36 -2.22 6.43
CA TRP A 254 -13.45 -2.76 5.06
C TRP A 254 -14.56 -2.07 4.25
N ALA A 255 -14.66 -2.41 2.96
CA ALA A 255 -15.75 -2.01 2.08
C ALA A 255 -15.99 -3.05 0.98
N THR A 256 -17.21 -3.11 0.42
CA THR A 256 -17.59 -4.08 -0.62
C THR A 256 -16.80 -3.93 -1.91
N TRP A 257 -16.46 -2.70 -2.29
CA TRP A 257 -15.65 -2.34 -3.46
C TRP A 257 -14.13 -2.52 -3.23
N CYS A 258 -13.69 -2.77 -2.00
CA CYS A 258 -12.28 -2.83 -1.65
C CYS A 258 -11.65 -4.18 -2.02
N GLY A 259 -11.01 -4.26 -3.18
CA GLY A 259 -10.26 -5.45 -3.64
C GLY A 259 -9.26 -6.01 -2.60
N PRO A 260 -8.35 -5.19 -2.05
CA PRO A 260 -7.41 -5.65 -1.02
C PRO A 260 -8.07 -6.13 0.27
N CYS A 261 -9.26 -5.63 0.61
CA CYS A 261 -10.02 -6.10 1.76
C CYS A 261 -10.54 -7.52 1.53
N LYS A 262 -11.08 -7.78 0.34
CA LYS A 262 -11.54 -9.12 -0.07
C LYS A 262 -10.39 -10.14 -0.05
N ALA A 263 -9.21 -9.74 -0.52
CA ALA A 263 -8.00 -10.58 -0.44
C ALA A 263 -7.56 -10.90 1.01
N ALA A 264 -7.96 -10.10 2.00
CA ALA A 264 -7.65 -10.36 3.42
C ALA A 264 -8.66 -11.30 4.10
N LEU A 265 -9.85 -11.52 3.53
CA LEU A 265 -10.92 -12.33 4.13
C LEU A 265 -10.50 -13.77 4.44
N PRO A 266 -9.80 -14.51 3.57
CA PRO A 266 -9.33 -15.85 3.90
C PRO A 266 -8.44 -15.87 5.15
N THR A 267 -7.62 -14.84 5.34
CA THR A 267 -6.78 -14.68 6.53
C THR A 267 -7.61 -14.39 7.78
N MET A 268 -8.63 -13.53 7.68
CA MET A 268 -9.55 -13.27 8.79
C MET A 268 -10.31 -14.53 9.21
N ARG A 269 -10.77 -15.34 8.25
CA ARG A 269 -11.46 -16.61 8.53
C ARG A 269 -10.56 -17.59 9.26
N ARG A 270 -9.32 -17.76 8.79
CA ARG A 270 -8.32 -18.60 9.44
C ARG A 270 -8.04 -18.15 10.87
N TRP A 271 -7.88 -16.84 11.11
CA TRP A 271 -7.66 -16.32 12.46
C TRP A 271 -8.87 -16.52 13.37
N LYS A 272 -10.09 -16.33 12.86
CA LYS A 272 -11.30 -16.65 13.62
C LYS A 272 -11.29 -18.12 14.03
N GLN A 273 -11.10 -19.03 13.08
CA GLN A 273 -11.13 -20.48 13.36
C GLN A 273 -10.04 -20.89 14.35
N LYS A 274 -8.82 -20.36 14.19
CA LYS A 274 -7.66 -20.73 15.01
C LYS A 274 -7.63 -20.10 16.40
N TYR A 275 -8.16 -18.88 16.55
CA TYR A 275 -7.95 -18.07 17.77
C TYR A 275 -9.24 -17.70 18.50
N ALA A 276 -10.42 -18.09 18.01
CA ALA A 276 -11.68 -17.82 18.71
C ALA A 276 -11.72 -18.43 20.12
N SER A 277 -11.25 -19.68 20.28
CA SER A 277 -11.15 -20.35 21.59
C SER A 277 -10.18 -19.62 22.55
N ARG A 278 -9.20 -18.91 22.01
CA ARG A 278 -8.23 -18.09 22.75
C ARG A 278 -8.70 -16.65 23.00
N GLY A 279 -10.00 -16.40 22.81
CA GLY A 279 -10.64 -15.11 23.09
C GLY A 279 -10.53 -14.08 21.98
N LEU A 280 -10.14 -14.45 20.75
CA LEU A 280 -10.19 -13.55 19.60
C LEU A 280 -11.64 -13.39 19.11
N ARG A 281 -12.11 -12.14 18.99
CA ARG A 281 -13.37 -11.80 18.32
C ARG A 281 -13.10 -10.82 17.19
N ILE A 282 -13.64 -11.08 16.00
CA ILE A 282 -13.45 -10.21 14.83
C ILE A 282 -14.73 -9.41 14.59
N VAL A 283 -14.61 -8.09 14.61
CA VAL A 283 -15.68 -7.14 14.28
C VAL A 283 -15.31 -6.46 12.97
N THR A 284 -16.13 -6.62 11.93
CA THR A 284 -15.93 -5.91 10.68
C THR A 284 -16.73 -4.61 10.69
N VAL A 285 -16.14 -3.54 10.17
CA VAL A 285 -16.74 -2.20 10.17
C VAL A 285 -16.69 -1.62 8.77
N SER A 286 -17.85 -1.32 8.20
CA SER A 286 -17.98 -0.53 6.96
C SER A 286 -18.77 0.74 7.22
N ASN A 287 -18.47 1.80 6.48
CA ASN A 287 -19.23 3.05 6.49
C ASN A 287 -20.14 3.21 5.27
N GLU A 288 -20.34 2.15 4.49
CA GLU A 288 -21.26 2.12 3.36
C GLU A 288 -22.73 2.15 3.82
N LYS A 289 -23.66 2.26 2.86
CA LYS A 289 -25.10 2.16 3.15
C LYS A 289 -25.44 0.74 3.63
N ALA A 290 -26.37 0.61 4.59
CA ALA A 290 -26.73 -0.69 5.16
C ALA A 290 -27.18 -1.69 4.09
N HIS A 291 -28.01 -1.28 3.14
CA HIS A 291 -28.45 -2.16 2.05
C HIS A 291 -27.29 -2.69 1.20
N THR A 292 -26.22 -1.90 0.98
CA THR A 292 -25.03 -2.33 0.23
C THR A 292 -24.30 -3.43 0.98
N ILE A 293 -24.11 -3.24 2.29
CA ILE A 293 -23.44 -4.20 3.16
C ILE A 293 -24.27 -5.48 3.28
N VAL A 294 -25.56 -5.37 3.59
CA VAL A 294 -26.47 -6.51 3.77
C VAL A 294 -26.59 -7.33 2.48
N ARG A 295 -26.72 -6.69 1.32
CA ARG A 295 -26.73 -7.39 0.02
C ARG A 295 -25.47 -8.21 -0.19
N TRP A 296 -24.31 -7.62 0.11
CA TRP A 296 -23.03 -8.31 -0.02
C TRP A 296 -22.92 -9.49 0.96
N LEU A 297 -23.36 -9.32 2.22
CA LEU A 297 -23.34 -10.37 3.23
C LEU A 297 -24.23 -11.55 2.85
N LYS A 298 -25.38 -11.29 2.22
CA LYS A 298 -26.29 -12.33 1.70
C LYS A 298 -25.68 -13.12 0.54
N SER A 299 -24.94 -12.47 -0.36
CA SER A 299 -24.31 -13.15 -1.50
C SER A 299 -22.99 -13.85 -1.14
N HIS A 300 -22.35 -13.47 -0.03
CA HIS A 300 -21.06 -14.02 0.41
C HIS A 300 -21.10 -14.51 1.88
N PRO A 301 -22.06 -15.38 2.27
CA PRO A 301 -22.28 -15.74 3.67
C PRO A 301 -21.09 -16.48 4.27
N ARG A 302 -20.38 -17.28 3.45
CA ARG A 302 -19.17 -18.02 3.86
C ARG A 302 -17.96 -17.11 4.06
N ASP A 303 -17.94 -15.93 3.44
CA ASP A 303 -16.77 -15.06 3.47
C ASP A 303 -16.69 -14.16 4.71
N MET A 304 -17.84 -13.83 5.31
CA MET A 304 -17.94 -12.91 6.44
C MET A 304 -18.63 -13.51 7.67
N PRO A 305 -18.12 -14.61 8.26
CA PRO A 305 -18.67 -15.21 9.46
C PRO A 305 -18.26 -14.41 10.72
N PHE A 306 -18.39 -13.08 10.72
CA PHE A 306 -17.90 -12.18 11.78
C PHE A 306 -19.06 -11.37 12.39
N TYR A 307 -18.74 -10.56 13.40
CA TYR A 307 -19.66 -9.50 13.86
C TYR A 307 -19.58 -8.37 12.83
N ASN A 308 -20.54 -8.29 11.92
CA ASN A 308 -20.52 -7.32 10.83
C ASN A 308 -21.32 -6.09 11.26
N ALA A 309 -20.67 -4.93 11.30
CA ALA A 309 -21.26 -3.72 11.81
C ALA A 309 -21.03 -2.53 10.88
N ARG A 310 -21.88 -1.52 11.02
CA ARG A 310 -21.88 -0.31 10.22
C ARG A 310 -21.57 0.91 11.07
N ASP A 311 -20.65 1.73 10.59
CA ASP A 311 -20.26 3.02 11.17
C ASP A 311 -20.92 4.17 10.39
N LYS A 312 -22.24 4.33 10.57
CA LYS A 312 -23.12 5.21 9.76
C LYS A 312 -22.57 6.63 9.57
N LYS A 313 -21.99 7.24 10.62
CA LYS A 313 -21.47 8.62 10.61
C LYS A 313 -19.94 8.69 10.69
N ARG A 314 -19.24 7.58 10.38
CA ARG A 314 -17.78 7.44 10.53
C ARG A 314 -17.27 7.86 11.91
N GLY A 315 -18.08 7.68 12.96
CA GLY A 315 -17.78 8.14 14.31
C GLY A 315 -16.61 7.35 14.88
N LEU A 316 -16.68 6.02 14.79
CA LEU A 316 -15.62 5.14 15.24
C LEU A 316 -14.37 5.31 14.36
N SER A 317 -14.56 5.31 13.04
CA SER A 317 -13.49 5.48 12.05
C SER A 317 -12.71 6.77 12.29
N ARG A 318 -13.38 7.90 12.55
CA ARG A 318 -12.71 9.17 12.87
C ARG A 318 -11.93 9.10 14.18
N LYS A 319 -12.53 8.57 15.25
CA LYS A 319 -11.90 8.44 16.56
C LYS A 319 -10.66 7.54 16.53
N MET A 320 -10.72 6.44 15.76
CA MET A 320 -9.59 5.54 15.51
C MET A 320 -8.63 6.04 14.43
N ARG A 321 -8.88 7.19 13.81
CA ARG A 321 -8.10 7.75 12.69
C ARG A 321 -7.97 6.78 11.49
N VAL A 322 -9.02 6.01 11.22
CA VAL A 322 -9.12 5.15 10.04
C VAL A 322 -9.38 6.00 8.81
N ARG A 323 -8.41 5.98 7.89
CA ARG A 323 -8.42 6.80 6.67
C ARG A 323 -8.31 6.01 5.38
N ALA A 324 -7.96 4.73 5.49
CA ALA A 324 -7.90 3.79 4.38
C ALA A 324 -8.45 2.43 4.82
N THR A 325 -9.01 1.69 3.88
CA THR A 325 -9.37 0.28 4.06
C THR A 325 -8.49 -0.56 3.13
N PRO A 326 -7.98 -1.73 3.56
CA PRO A 326 -8.24 -2.35 4.86
C PRO A 326 -7.43 -1.69 5.99
N THR A 327 -8.04 -1.55 7.16
CA THR A 327 -7.34 -1.21 8.42
C THR A 327 -7.71 -2.23 9.49
N PHE A 328 -6.72 -2.66 10.27
CA PHE A 328 -6.83 -3.68 11.29
C PHE A 328 -6.38 -3.10 12.64
N VAL A 329 -7.23 -3.19 13.65
CA VAL A 329 -6.96 -2.65 14.99
C VAL A 329 -7.20 -3.74 16.03
N ILE A 330 -6.21 -4.01 16.88
CA ILE A 330 -6.37 -4.93 18.02
C ILE A 330 -6.71 -4.12 19.25
N LEU A 331 -7.81 -4.49 19.90
CA LEU A 331 -8.26 -3.98 21.18
C LEU A 331 -8.10 -5.06 22.26
N LYS A 332 -7.61 -4.66 23.44
CA LYS A 332 -7.57 -5.49 24.64
C LYS A 332 -7.90 -4.64 25.86
N ARG A 333 -8.89 -5.06 26.66
CA ARG A 333 -9.38 -4.29 27.82
C ARG A 333 -9.76 -2.86 27.43
N GLY A 334 -10.50 -2.73 26.31
CA GLY A 334 -10.92 -1.45 25.74
C GLY A 334 -9.81 -0.51 25.22
N LYS A 335 -8.54 -0.92 25.22
CA LYS A 335 -7.40 -0.11 24.75
C LYS A 335 -6.87 -0.61 23.40
N ILE A 336 -6.46 0.32 22.54
CA ILE A 336 -5.76 -0.01 21.29
C ILE A 336 -4.38 -0.58 21.62
N LYS A 337 -4.09 -1.79 21.17
CA LYS A 337 -2.78 -2.45 21.34
C LYS A 337 -1.97 -2.49 20.05
N LEU A 338 -2.63 -2.72 18.91
CA LEU A 338 -1.98 -2.73 17.60
C LEU A 338 -2.85 -2.03 16.57
N TYR A 339 -2.18 -1.46 15.58
CA TYR A 339 -2.80 -0.75 14.47
C TYR A 339 -2.02 -1.07 13.19
N HIS A 340 -2.72 -1.48 12.14
CA HIS A 340 -2.12 -1.88 10.87
C HIS A 340 -3.00 -1.44 9.70
N VAL A 341 -2.38 -0.89 8.64
CA VAL A 341 -3.08 -0.39 7.46
C VAL A 341 -2.56 -1.12 6.22
N GLY A 342 -3.49 -1.51 5.35
CA GLY A 342 -3.20 -2.31 4.16
C GLY A 342 -3.19 -3.81 4.43
N SER A 343 -3.21 -4.61 3.36
CA SER A 343 -3.24 -6.08 3.43
C SER A 343 -1.86 -6.74 3.41
N ARG A 344 -0.78 -5.98 3.20
CA ARG A 344 0.59 -6.51 3.19
C ARG A 344 1.13 -6.63 4.61
N GLY A 345 1.79 -7.75 4.91
CA GLY A 345 2.45 -7.94 6.21
C GLY A 345 1.55 -8.48 7.31
N LEU A 346 0.39 -9.04 6.97
CA LEU A 346 -0.54 -9.64 7.94
C LEU A 346 0.09 -10.78 8.76
N GLY A 347 1.06 -11.54 8.22
CA GLY A 347 1.78 -12.57 8.99
C GLY A 347 2.64 -11.98 10.13
N GLY A 348 3.27 -10.83 9.89
CA GLY A 348 3.99 -10.11 10.96
C GLY A 348 3.03 -9.48 11.97
N PHE A 349 1.86 -9.04 11.51
CA PHE A 349 0.79 -8.55 12.39
C PHE A 349 0.23 -9.67 13.28
N GLU A 350 0.04 -10.87 12.73
CA GLU A 350 -0.37 -12.08 13.45
C GLU A 350 0.55 -12.36 14.64
N LYS A 351 1.84 -12.58 14.36
CA LYS A 351 2.87 -12.81 15.40
C LYS A 351 2.82 -11.77 16.51
N LYS A 352 2.55 -10.50 16.18
CA LYS A 352 2.46 -9.43 17.17
C LYS A 352 1.21 -9.53 18.02
N PHE A 353 0.03 -9.82 17.46
CA PHE A 353 -1.20 -9.82 18.24
C PHE A 353 -1.40 -11.07 19.10
N LEU A 354 -0.73 -12.18 18.79
CA LEU A 354 -0.81 -13.42 19.57
C LEU A 354 -0.53 -13.20 21.06
N ARG A 355 0.37 -12.27 21.40
CA ARG A 355 0.70 -11.90 22.79
C ARG A 355 -0.48 -11.31 23.60
N PHE A 356 -1.56 -10.93 22.93
CA PHE A 356 -2.75 -10.35 23.57
C PHE A 356 -3.90 -11.34 23.67
N LEU A 357 -3.78 -12.53 23.08
CA LEU A 357 -4.75 -13.61 23.26
C LEU A 357 -4.66 -14.15 24.70
N ARG A 358 -5.72 -14.86 25.11
CA ARG A 358 -5.67 -15.62 26.37
C ARG A 358 -4.81 -16.85 26.23
#